data_AF-A0A7X5UVU9-F1
#
_entry.id   AF-A0A7X5UVU9-F1
#
_cell.length_a   1.000
_cell.length_b   1.000
_cell.length_c   1.000
_cell.angle_alpha   90.00
_cell.angle_beta   90.00
_cell.angle_gamma   90.00
#
_symmetry.space_group_name_H-M   'P 1'
#
loop_
_entity.id
_entity.type
_entity.pdbx_description
1 polymer ?
#
loop_
_entity_poly.entity_id
_entity_poly.type
_entity_poly.pdbx_seq_one_letter_code
_entity_poly.pdbx_strand_id
1 'polypeptide(L)'
;MGRDQRVRVEAEGSALERLLARPVPLWSLILVLLFVPLAAMATGAIVDGWEKAGTVGRVAITLARVPDTIQHLFRSNAPYFHGAYEKLPGGFSRDPGFVDAGYALISPFEPRRKRSVVQLVRLADGAVVREFVPDVDAANARSRFASALTDVHRDKNAARNRLMHPLLLADGSLVLHDSSPLARYDACGKLLWSLDGIFSHSTELGPDGDLWVPYRYPVPREPGVKPDFWDDAVARVSPEGRLRNVDRIADILERNGLAKLWRGRPYVQDPFHLNDIQPAMADGRFWKKGDLFLSIRNLSLIALYRPATGEILWWKIGPWRFQHDVSILDDHRISVFDNNTLMGYPDERVNGHNRLLVHDLSSGATSSPWERGFAANRIATRAQGRGTPLANGDAMIEETEQGRLVRMSPQGAVRWRYISADSAERRMALSWARYLDPTTDGPAIQATVNAKCS
;
A
#
# COMPACT_ATOMS: atom_id res chain seq x y z
N MET A 1 -11.15 -69.27 -48.14
CA MET A 1 -10.07 -69.67 -47.21
C MET A 1 -9.40 -68.41 -46.68
N GLY A 2 -9.92 -67.87 -45.59
CA GLY A 2 -9.37 -66.67 -44.95
C GLY A 2 -8.22 -67.05 -44.02
N ARG A 3 -7.02 -66.59 -44.34
CA ARG A 3 -5.91 -66.45 -43.39
C ARG A 3 -6.20 -65.20 -42.55
N ASP A 4 -6.20 -65.33 -41.24
CA ASP A 4 -5.86 -64.21 -40.39
C ASP A 4 -4.97 -64.68 -39.23
N GLN A 5 -3.68 -64.36 -39.37
CA GLN A 5 -2.66 -64.56 -38.36
C GLN A 5 -2.86 -63.49 -37.28
N ARG A 6 -3.15 -63.90 -36.04
CA ARG A 6 -2.92 -63.03 -34.88
C ARG A 6 -1.42 -62.92 -34.66
N VAL A 7 -0.83 -61.81 -35.10
CA VAL A 7 0.46 -61.34 -34.60
C VAL A 7 0.19 -60.48 -33.37
N ARG A 8 0.62 -60.97 -32.22
CA ARG A 8 0.63 -60.25 -30.95
C ARG A 8 1.85 -59.35 -30.96
N VAL A 9 1.66 -58.03 -31.06
CA VAL A 9 2.73 -57.04 -30.84
C VAL A 9 2.56 -56.55 -29.40
N GLU A 10 3.44 -57.00 -28.51
CA GLU A 10 3.59 -56.39 -27.19
C GLU A 10 4.23 -55.01 -27.37
N ALA A 11 3.53 -53.96 -26.94
CA ALA A 11 4.08 -52.62 -26.90
C ALA A 11 5.11 -52.53 -25.78
N GLU A 12 6.37 -52.33 -26.11
CA GLU A 12 7.40 -52.01 -25.13
C GLU A 12 7.10 -50.65 -24.48
N GLY A 13 6.80 -50.65 -23.18
CA GLY A 13 6.63 -49.44 -22.38
C GLY A 13 7.87 -48.55 -22.38
N SER A 14 7.67 -47.24 -22.17
CA SER A 14 8.75 -46.27 -22.21
C SER A 14 9.84 -46.59 -21.19
N ALA A 15 11.08 -46.11 -21.39
CA ALA A 15 12.18 -46.34 -20.44
C ALA A 15 11.83 -45.88 -19.01
N LEU A 16 10.95 -44.87 -18.88
CA LEU A 16 10.45 -44.36 -17.60
C LEU A 16 9.46 -45.35 -16.94
N GLU A 17 8.57 -45.97 -17.72
CA GLU A 17 7.63 -46.98 -17.20
C GLU A 17 8.39 -48.22 -16.71
N ARG A 18 9.40 -48.66 -17.46
CA ARG A 18 10.29 -49.76 -17.04
C ARG A 18 11.09 -49.44 -15.78
N LEU A 19 11.43 -48.17 -15.56
CA LEU A 19 12.12 -47.72 -14.33
C LEU A 19 11.16 -47.68 -13.13
N LEU A 20 9.94 -47.14 -13.32
CA LEU A 20 8.93 -47.01 -12.28
C LEU A 20 8.28 -48.35 -11.89
N ALA A 21 8.26 -49.32 -12.81
CA ALA A 21 7.78 -50.68 -12.55
C ALA A 21 8.84 -51.61 -11.93
N ARG A 22 10.06 -51.11 -11.65
CA ARG A 22 11.09 -51.94 -11.00
C ARG A 22 10.67 -52.29 -9.57
N PRO A 23 10.72 -53.57 -9.17
CA PRO A 23 10.44 -53.96 -7.80
C PRO A 23 11.46 -53.32 -6.87
N VAL A 24 10.97 -52.59 -5.88
CA VAL A 24 11.78 -51.99 -4.82
C VAL A 24 11.78 -52.95 -3.63
N PRO A 25 12.94 -53.31 -3.05
CA PRO A 25 12.97 -54.18 -1.88
C PRO A 25 12.18 -53.58 -0.72
N LEU A 26 11.30 -54.37 -0.09
CA LEU A 26 10.41 -53.92 0.99
C LEU A 26 11.17 -53.23 2.13
N TRP A 27 12.38 -53.70 2.46
CA TRP A 27 13.22 -53.09 3.50
C TRP A 27 13.64 -51.66 3.15
N SER A 28 13.90 -51.36 1.88
CA SER A 28 14.28 -50.01 1.45
C SER A 28 13.09 -49.05 1.49
N LEU A 29 11.89 -49.52 1.17
CA LEU A 29 10.66 -48.76 1.34
C LEU A 29 10.38 -48.47 2.83
N ILE A 30 10.54 -49.47 3.70
CA ILE A 30 10.40 -49.31 5.15
C ILE A 30 11.41 -48.29 5.69
N LEU A 31 12.67 -48.35 5.25
CA LEU A 31 13.68 -47.36 5.64
C LEU A 31 13.28 -45.96 5.17
N VAL A 32 12.84 -45.78 3.93
CA VAL A 32 12.39 -44.46 3.44
C VAL A 32 11.21 -43.95 4.26
N LEU A 33 10.21 -44.80 4.55
CA LEU A 33 9.04 -44.44 5.36
C LEU A 33 9.37 -44.10 6.81
N LEU A 34 10.47 -44.62 7.37
CA LEU A 34 10.95 -44.29 8.72
C LEU A 34 11.85 -43.05 8.72
N PHE A 35 12.81 -42.97 7.80
CA PHE A 35 13.83 -41.93 7.77
C PHE A 35 13.32 -40.60 7.21
N VAL A 36 12.37 -40.60 6.28
CA VAL A 36 11.81 -39.34 5.74
C VAL A 36 11.07 -38.52 6.81
N PRO A 37 10.16 -39.10 7.62
CA PRO A 37 9.53 -38.38 8.73
C PRO A 37 10.55 -37.92 9.78
N LEU A 38 11.52 -38.78 10.14
CA LEU A 38 12.56 -38.43 11.10
C LEU A 38 13.44 -37.28 10.61
N ALA A 39 13.86 -37.31 9.34
CA ALA A 39 14.61 -36.24 8.72
C ALA A 39 13.78 -34.94 8.61
N ALA A 40 12.49 -35.04 8.31
CA ALA A 40 11.57 -33.91 8.28
C ALA A 40 11.40 -33.28 9.67
N MET A 41 11.21 -34.10 10.71
CA MET A 41 11.13 -33.65 12.11
C MET A 41 12.45 -33.03 12.58
N ALA A 42 13.59 -33.65 12.28
CA ALA A 42 14.91 -33.11 12.62
C ALA A 42 15.18 -31.79 11.91
N THR A 43 14.84 -31.69 10.63
CA THR A 43 14.93 -30.43 9.87
C THR A 43 13.99 -29.38 10.45
N GLY A 44 12.75 -29.75 10.79
CA GLY A 44 11.79 -28.87 11.46
C GLY A 44 12.30 -28.33 12.79
N ALA A 45 12.89 -29.19 13.63
CA ALA A 45 13.49 -28.79 14.91
C ALA A 45 14.72 -27.87 14.73
N ILE A 46 15.54 -28.12 13.71
CA ILE A 46 16.69 -27.26 13.36
C ILE A 46 16.20 -25.90 12.83
N VAL A 47 15.14 -25.87 12.03
CA VAL A 47 14.54 -24.63 11.51
C VAL A 47 13.88 -23.83 12.64
N ASP A 48 13.20 -24.50 13.57
CA ASP A 48 12.57 -23.87 14.75
C ASP A 48 13.63 -23.27 15.72
N GLY A 49 14.80 -23.92 15.82
CA GLY A 49 15.94 -23.48 16.65
C GLY A 49 17.10 -22.81 15.89
N TRP A 50 16.87 -22.31 14.66
CA TRP A 50 17.95 -21.98 13.72
C TRP A 50 18.97 -20.95 14.22
N GLU A 51 18.54 -19.99 15.05
CA GLU A 51 19.42 -18.98 15.66
C GLU A 51 20.49 -19.62 16.56
N LYS A 52 20.19 -20.78 17.16
CA LYS A 52 21.12 -21.56 18.01
C LYS A 52 22.00 -22.53 17.21
N ALA A 53 21.61 -22.88 15.98
CA ALA A 53 22.25 -23.90 15.15
C ALA A 53 23.32 -23.36 14.18
N GLY A 54 23.62 -22.04 14.22
CA GLY A 54 24.71 -21.43 13.48
C GLY A 54 24.62 -21.64 11.95
N THR A 55 25.71 -22.11 11.34
CA THR A 55 25.81 -22.32 9.89
C THR A 55 24.85 -23.41 9.39
N VAL A 56 24.60 -24.45 10.19
CA VAL A 56 23.70 -25.56 9.84
C VAL A 56 22.24 -25.07 9.81
N GLY A 57 21.84 -24.21 10.75
CA GLY A 57 20.54 -23.56 10.74
C GLY A 57 20.30 -22.70 9.50
N ARG A 58 21.33 -21.97 9.03
CA ARG A 58 21.24 -21.16 7.80
C ARG A 58 21.06 -22.00 6.54
N VAL A 59 21.77 -23.11 6.43
CA VAL A 59 21.62 -24.06 5.30
C VAL A 59 20.24 -24.71 5.34
N ALA A 60 19.76 -25.13 6.51
CA ALA A 60 18.44 -25.72 6.69
C ALA A 60 17.31 -24.75 6.29
N ILE A 61 17.39 -23.47 6.68
CA ILE A 61 16.43 -22.43 6.25
C ILE A 61 16.48 -22.22 4.74
N THR A 62 17.68 -22.21 4.15
CA THR A 62 17.83 -22.01 2.71
C THR A 62 17.14 -23.12 1.92
N LEU A 63 17.30 -24.38 2.36
CA LEU A 63 16.61 -25.53 1.76
C LEU A 63 15.10 -25.51 2.02
N ALA A 64 14.67 -25.17 3.25
CA ALA A 64 13.26 -25.08 3.61
C ALA A 64 12.50 -24.00 2.83
N ARG A 65 13.19 -22.95 2.36
CA ARG A 65 12.62 -21.87 1.53
C ARG A 65 12.59 -22.17 0.03
N VAL A 66 13.14 -23.31 -0.43
CA VAL A 66 13.10 -23.69 -1.85
C VAL A 66 11.65 -23.87 -2.35
N PRO A 67 10.74 -24.55 -1.65
CA PRO A 67 9.33 -24.62 -2.03
C PRO A 67 8.65 -23.24 -2.09
N ASP A 68 8.92 -22.34 -1.14
CA ASP A 68 8.39 -20.97 -1.17
C ASP A 68 8.92 -20.20 -2.38
N THR A 69 10.21 -20.37 -2.70
CA THR A 69 10.85 -19.78 -3.88
C THR A 69 10.20 -20.28 -5.17
N ILE A 70 9.90 -21.59 -5.26
CA ILE A 70 9.17 -22.18 -6.37
C ILE A 70 7.74 -21.64 -6.43
N GLN A 71 7.04 -21.54 -5.30
CA GLN A 71 5.69 -20.99 -5.25
C GLN A 71 5.66 -19.51 -5.67
N HIS A 72 6.68 -18.73 -5.31
CA HIS A 72 6.87 -17.34 -5.71
C HIS A 72 7.14 -17.18 -7.22
N LEU A 73 7.73 -18.18 -7.90
CA LEU A 73 7.87 -18.18 -9.36
C LEU A 73 6.53 -18.33 -10.08
N PHE A 74 5.54 -18.97 -9.45
CA PHE A 74 4.20 -19.19 -10.03
C PHE A 74 3.15 -18.15 -9.58
N ARG A 75 3.46 -17.28 -8.61
CA ARG A 75 2.55 -16.22 -8.16
C ARG A 75 2.57 -15.03 -9.13
N SER A 76 1.38 -14.58 -9.52
CA SER A 76 1.19 -13.34 -10.29
C SER A 76 1.70 -12.13 -9.50
N ASN A 77 2.39 -11.19 -10.17
CA ASN A 77 2.77 -9.90 -9.56
C ASN A 77 1.57 -8.94 -9.41
N ALA A 78 0.44 -9.24 -10.05
CA ALA A 78 -0.77 -8.43 -9.91
C ALA A 78 -1.29 -8.48 -8.44
N PRO A 79 -1.69 -7.33 -7.86
CA PRO A 79 -2.09 -7.23 -6.46
C PRO A 79 -3.54 -7.71 -6.25
N TYR A 80 -3.81 -8.99 -6.52
CA TYR A 80 -5.16 -9.55 -6.43
C TYR A 80 -5.68 -9.56 -4.99
N PHE A 81 -6.95 -9.18 -4.84
CA PHE A 81 -7.70 -9.37 -3.61
C PHE A 81 -8.34 -10.75 -3.56
N HIS A 82 -8.17 -11.45 -2.44
CA HIS A 82 -8.61 -12.82 -2.24
C HIS A 82 -9.82 -12.96 -1.30
N GLY A 83 -10.33 -11.86 -0.75
CA GLY A 83 -11.53 -11.86 0.09
C GLY A 83 -12.83 -11.98 -0.72
N ALA A 84 -13.97 -11.92 -0.03
CA ALA A 84 -15.28 -11.88 -0.66
C ALA A 84 -15.60 -10.49 -1.22
N TYR A 85 -16.11 -10.43 -2.45
CA TYR A 85 -16.52 -9.19 -3.11
C TYR A 85 -17.57 -9.47 -4.20
N GLU A 86 -18.28 -8.42 -4.59
CA GLU A 86 -19.13 -8.44 -5.78
C GLU A 86 -18.26 -8.40 -7.04
N LYS A 87 -18.42 -9.40 -7.91
CA LYS A 87 -17.77 -9.41 -9.22
C LYS A 87 -18.41 -8.35 -10.10
N LEU A 88 -17.62 -7.37 -10.49
CA LEU A 88 -18.02 -6.28 -11.38
C LEU A 88 -16.94 -6.14 -12.46
N PRO A 89 -17.31 -5.77 -13.69
CA PRO A 89 -16.35 -5.50 -14.74
C PRO A 89 -15.44 -4.32 -14.34
N GLY A 90 -14.18 -4.41 -14.78
CA GLY A 90 -13.23 -3.32 -14.62
C GLY A 90 -13.63 -2.08 -15.42
N GLY A 91 -13.28 -0.90 -14.91
CA GLY A 91 -13.50 0.38 -15.59
C GLY A 91 -14.41 1.34 -14.82
N PHE A 92 -14.81 2.40 -15.51
CA PHE A 92 -15.58 3.52 -14.96
C PHE A 92 -17.06 3.40 -15.30
N SER A 93 -17.92 3.68 -14.33
CA SER A 93 -19.37 3.81 -14.52
C SER A 93 -19.90 4.97 -13.69
N ARG A 94 -20.93 5.65 -14.21
CA ARG A 94 -21.51 6.83 -13.56
C ARG A 94 -23.02 6.89 -13.68
N ASP A 95 -23.63 7.63 -12.77
CA ASP A 95 -24.97 8.15 -12.90
C ASP A 95 -25.02 9.10 -14.12
N PRO A 96 -25.85 8.81 -15.15
CA PRO A 96 -25.99 9.68 -16.31
C PRO A 96 -26.40 11.12 -15.96
N GLY A 97 -27.16 11.30 -14.88
CA GLY A 97 -27.66 12.59 -14.42
C GLY A 97 -26.65 13.40 -13.60
N PHE A 98 -25.46 12.86 -13.34
CA PHE A 98 -24.39 13.54 -12.62
C PHE A 98 -23.18 13.78 -13.52
N VAL A 99 -22.64 14.99 -13.43
CA VAL A 99 -21.39 15.38 -14.12
C VAL A 99 -20.41 15.87 -13.07
N ASP A 100 -19.23 15.27 -13.08
CA ASP A 100 -18.12 15.64 -12.22
C ASP A 100 -17.06 16.34 -13.08
N ALA A 101 -16.83 17.63 -12.83
CA ALA A 101 -15.80 18.37 -13.57
C ALA A 101 -14.38 17.95 -13.18
N GLY A 102 -14.21 17.24 -12.06
CA GLY A 102 -12.92 16.84 -11.53
C GLY A 102 -12.22 15.75 -12.32
N TYR A 103 -11.02 15.43 -11.81
CA TYR A 103 -10.21 14.33 -12.29
C TYR A 103 -9.84 13.42 -11.12
N ALA A 104 -9.62 12.14 -11.40
CA ALA A 104 -8.99 11.23 -10.47
C ALA A 104 -7.61 10.83 -10.99
N LEU A 105 -6.60 10.96 -10.15
CA LEU A 105 -5.27 10.42 -10.39
C LEU A 105 -5.17 9.07 -9.68
N ILE A 106 -5.19 7.99 -10.44
CA ILE A 106 -5.26 6.62 -9.93
C ILE A 106 -4.02 5.82 -10.33
N SER A 107 -3.71 4.78 -9.55
CA SER A 107 -2.60 3.87 -9.83
C SER A 107 -3.07 2.40 -9.91
N PRO A 108 -3.71 2.00 -11.03
CA PRO A 108 -4.15 0.62 -11.24
C PRO A 108 -2.99 -0.27 -11.73
N PHE A 109 -3.15 -1.58 -11.53
CA PHE A 109 -2.34 -2.58 -12.24
C PHE A 109 -2.92 -2.80 -13.64
N GLU A 110 -2.10 -2.64 -14.69
CA GLU A 110 -2.52 -2.84 -16.08
C GLU A 110 -2.15 -4.25 -16.56
N PRO A 111 -3.13 -5.18 -16.70
CA PRO A 111 -2.85 -6.59 -16.97
C PRO A 111 -2.08 -6.84 -18.26
N ARG A 112 -2.30 -6.04 -19.31
CA ARG A 112 -1.60 -6.22 -20.60
C ARG A 112 -0.12 -5.87 -20.49
N ARG A 113 0.21 -4.87 -19.69
CA ARG A 113 1.60 -4.46 -19.41
C ARG A 113 2.25 -5.27 -18.29
N LYS A 114 1.46 -6.00 -17.49
CA LYS A 114 1.89 -6.75 -16.30
C LYS A 114 2.63 -5.87 -15.28
N ARG A 115 2.18 -4.63 -15.12
CA ARG A 115 2.72 -3.65 -14.18
C ARG A 115 1.69 -2.58 -13.82
N SER A 116 1.93 -1.86 -12.73
CA SER A 116 1.16 -0.65 -12.43
C SER A 116 1.51 0.49 -13.37
N VAL A 117 0.51 1.35 -13.61
CA VAL A 117 0.59 2.62 -14.34
C VAL A 117 -0.11 3.69 -13.50
N VAL A 118 0.15 4.96 -13.79
CA VAL A 118 -0.66 6.06 -13.25
C VAL A 118 -1.59 6.55 -14.35
N GLN A 119 -2.86 6.78 -14.04
CA GLN A 119 -3.85 7.28 -14.99
C GLN A 119 -4.51 8.54 -14.44
N LEU A 120 -4.60 9.56 -15.30
CA LEU A 120 -5.42 10.74 -15.07
C LEU A 120 -6.76 10.52 -15.75
N VAL A 121 -7.79 10.27 -14.95
CA VAL A 121 -9.14 9.97 -15.40
C VAL A 121 -10.01 11.21 -15.26
N ARG A 122 -10.62 11.67 -16.36
CA ARG A 122 -11.62 12.74 -16.30
C ARG A 122 -12.94 12.17 -15.80
N LEU A 123 -13.47 12.72 -14.71
CA LEU A 123 -14.62 12.14 -14.02
C LEU A 123 -15.97 12.42 -14.72
N ALA A 124 -16.01 13.38 -15.65
CA ALA A 124 -17.20 13.71 -16.43
C ALA A 124 -17.66 12.55 -17.34
N ASP A 125 -16.71 11.78 -17.86
CA ASP A 125 -16.95 10.73 -18.86
C ASP A 125 -16.14 9.45 -18.63
N GLY A 126 -15.25 9.42 -17.62
CA GLY A 126 -14.39 8.28 -17.35
C GLY A 126 -13.22 8.13 -18.31
N ALA A 127 -12.97 9.12 -19.18
CA ALA A 127 -11.90 9.06 -20.15
C ALA A 127 -10.53 9.15 -19.46
N VAL A 128 -9.63 8.22 -19.78
CA VAL A 128 -8.22 8.34 -19.42
C VAL A 128 -7.59 9.38 -20.34
N VAL A 129 -7.41 10.61 -19.84
CA VAL A 129 -6.84 11.72 -20.61
C VAL A 129 -5.31 11.65 -20.66
N ARG A 130 -4.71 10.93 -19.70
CA ARG A 130 -3.28 10.62 -19.67
C ARG A 130 -3.03 9.29 -18.98
N GLU A 131 -2.16 8.48 -19.56
CA GLU A 131 -1.53 7.35 -18.90
C GLU A 131 -0.03 7.64 -18.77
N PHE A 132 0.51 7.42 -17.58
CA PHE A 132 1.93 7.51 -17.29
C PHE A 132 2.47 6.10 -17.04
N VAL A 133 3.61 5.80 -17.65
CA VAL A 133 4.35 4.55 -17.42
C VAL A 133 5.74 4.94 -16.91
N PRO A 134 5.89 5.24 -15.60
CA PRO A 134 7.17 5.66 -15.04
C PRO A 134 8.26 4.61 -15.23
N ASP A 135 9.45 5.05 -15.63
CA ASP A 135 10.64 4.20 -15.74
C ASP A 135 11.25 3.93 -14.35
N VAL A 136 10.55 3.13 -13.55
CA VAL A 136 10.98 2.79 -12.18
C VAL A 136 12.29 2.01 -12.16
N ASP A 137 12.60 1.27 -13.22
CA ASP A 137 13.86 0.53 -13.29
C ASP A 137 15.05 1.48 -13.49
N ALA A 138 14.86 2.61 -14.17
CA ALA A 138 15.86 3.67 -14.16
C ALA A 138 16.09 4.25 -12.76
N ALA A 139 15.06 4.35 -11.91
CA ALA A 139 15.22 4.80 -10.53
C ALA A 139 16.01 3.78 -9.70
N ASN A 140 15.66 2.50 -9.85
CA ASN A 140 16.35 1.40 -9.20
C ASN A 140 17.82 1.32 -9.66
N ALA A 141 18.10 1.50 -10.95
CA ALA A 141 19.46 1.49 -11.49
C ALA A 141 20.36 2.61 -10.94
N ARG A 142 19.78 3.72 -10.49
CA ARG A 142 20.52 4.81 -9.81
C ARG A 142 20.68 4.57 -8.31
N SER A 143 19.88 3.67 -7.74
CA SER A 143 19.90 3.40 -6.30
C SER A 143 21.20 2.74 -5.89
N ARG A 144 21.74 3.18 -4.75
CA ARG A 144 22.84 2.52 -4.04
C ARG A 144 22.36 1.98 -2.69
N PHE A 145 21.05 1.95 -2.50
CA PHE A 145 20.41 1.58 -1.26
C PHE A 145 20.55 0.07 -1.02
N ALA A 146 21.22 -0.28 0.08
CA ALA A 146 21.29 -1.64 0.56
C ALA A 146 20.60 -1.72 1.93
N SER A 147 19.63 -2.62 2.06
CA SER A 147 18.92 -2.88 3.31
C SER A 147 18.59 -4.36 3.43
N ALA A 148 18.56 -4.87 4.66
CA ALA A 148 18.02 -6.21 4.94
C ALA A 148 16.50 -6.27 4.78
N LEU A 149 15.82 -5.11 4.76
CA LEU A 149 14.37 -4.99 4.76
C LEU A 149 13.76 -5.00 3.35
N THR A 150 14.47 -4.47 2.36
CA THR A 150 14.00 -4.38 0.99
C THR A 150 15.19 -4.35 0.03
N ASP A 151 15.03 -5.02 -1.10
CA ASP A 151 15.93 -4.95 -2.25
C ASP A 151 15.20 -4.25 -3.40
N VAL A 152 15.68 -3.09 -3.81
CA VAL A 152 15.00 -2.25 -4.81
C VAL A 152 14.87 -2.95 -6.18
N HIS A 153 15.84 -3.76 -6.59
CA HIS A 153 15.81 -4.45 -7.88
C HIS A 153 14.87 -5.67 -7.84
N ARG A 154 14.88 -6.42 -6.74
CA ARG A 154 14.05 -7.62 -6.56
C ARG A 154 12.60 -7.27 -6.22
N ASP A 155 12.39 -6.31 -5.34
CA ASP A 155 11.09 -6.02 -4.75
C ASP A 155 10.36 -4.88 -5.46
N LYS A 156 11.10 -3.93 -6.07
CA LYS A 156 10.57 -2.64 -6.56
C LYS A 156 10.79 -2.40 -8.06
N ASN A 157 11.07 -3.46 -8.82
CA ASN A 157 11.10 -3.41 -10.28
C ASN A 157 9.72 -3.08 -10.90
N ALA A 158 9.73 -2.75 -12.19
CA ALA A 158 8.54 -2.40 -12.95
C ALA A 158 7.34 -3.33 -12.77
N ALA A 159 7.55 -4.65 -12.66
CA ALA A 159 6.45 -5.61 -12.56
C ALA A 159 5.80 -5.66 -11.17
N ARG A 160 6.50 -5.21 -10.12
CA ARG A 160 6.07 -5.29 -8.71
C ARG A 160 5.74 -3.94 -8.09
N ASN A 161 6.31 -2.86 -8.63
CA ASN A 161 6.13 -1.53 -8.09
C ASN A 161 4.67 -1.07 -8.23
N ARG A 162 4.06 -0.72 -7.10
CA ARG A 162 2.65 -0.32 -7.04
C ARG A 162 2.38 1.15 -7.33
N LEU A 163 3.41 1.97 -7.56
CA LEU A 163 3.32 3.41 -7.83
C LEU A 163 2.36 4.11 -6.85
N MET A 164 2.67 4.00 -5.55
CA MET A 164 1.84 4.44 -4.45
C MET A 164 1.73 5.95 -4.36
N HIS A 165 0.50 6.39 -4.07
CA HIS A 165 0.08 7.75 -3.79
C HIS A 165 0.65 8.80 -4.75
N PRO A 166 0.32 8.71 -6.06
CA PRO A 166 0.83 9.63 -7.06
C PRO A 166 0.55 11.07 -6.67
N LEU A 167 1.61 11.89 -6.57
CA LEU A 167 1.51 13.33 -6.38
C LEU A 167 1.83 14.03 -7.70
N LEU A 168 0.83 14.71 -8.27
CA LEU A 168 0.99 15.51 -9.47
C LEU A 168 1.42 16.93 -9.11
N LEU A 169 2.51 17.40 -9.73
CA LEU A 169 3.07 18.72 -9.49
C LEU A 169 2.65 19.71 -10.60
N ALA A 170 2.79 21.00 -10.31
CA ALA A 170 2.36 22.08 -11.20
C ALA A 170 2.98 22.06 -12.60
N ASP A 171 4.15 21.44 -12.76
CA ASP A 171 4.85 21.26 -14.04
C ASP A 171 4.41 19.99 -14.81
N GLY A 172 3.43 19.26 -14.29
CA GLY A 172 2.94 17.99 -14.86
C GLY A 172 3.82 16.77 -14.55
N SER A 173 4.87 16.94 -13.74
CA SER A 173 5.68 15.83 -13.25
C SER A 173 4.97 15.09 -12.10
N LEU A 174 5.36 13.84 -11.86
CA LEU A 174 4.82 12.98 -10.81
C LEU A 174 5.89 12.63 -9.79
N VAL A 175 5.56 12.67 -8.50
CA VAL A 175 6.33 12.03 -7.44
C VAL A 175 5.64 10.74 -7.01
N LEU A 176 6.41 9.66 -6.95
CA LEU A 176 5.93 8.30 -6.73
C LEU A 176 6.91 7.52 -5.85
N HIS A 177 6.41 6.51 -5.17
CA HIS A 177 7.21 5.50 -4.48
C HIS A 177 6.40 4.20 -4.34
N ASP A 178 7.03 3.14 -3.88
CA ASP A 178 6.33 1.98 -3.34
C ASP A 178 7.20 1.40 -2.23
N SER A 179 7.20 2.01 -1.04
CA SER A 179 8.20 1.74 0.01
C SER A 179 9.64 2.18 -0.33
N SER A 180 10.12 2.09 -1.57
CA SER A 180 11.47 2.53 -1.98
C SER A 180 11.63 2.47 -3.51
N PRO A 181 12.50 3.30 -4.13
CA PRO A 181 12.91 4.62 -3.67
C PRO A 181 11.75 5.64 -3.80
N LEU A 182 11.92 6.85 -3.27
CA LEU A 182 11.09 8.00 -3.65
C LEU A 182 11.66 8.59 -4.94
N ALA A 183 10.84 8.80 -5.95
CA ALA A 183 11.33 9.27 -7.24
C ALA A 183 10.35 10.23 -7.92
N ARG A 184 10.92 11.16 -8.69
CA ARG A 184 10.16 12.08 -9.54
C ARG A 184 10.39 11.77 -11.00
N TYR A 185 9.30 11.77 -11.76
CA TYR A 185 9.29 11.50 -13.18
C TYR A 185 8.64 12.67 -13.90
N ASP A 186 9.13 13.01 -15.09
CA ASP A 186 8.44 14.00 -15.92
C ASP A 186 7.08 13.49 -16.39
N ALA A 187 6.33 14.34 -17.09
CA ALA A 187 5.01 13.99 -17.60
C ALA A 187 5.01 12.80 -18.58
N CYS A 188 6.18 12.40 -19.10
CA CYS A 188 6.37 11.26 -19.98
C CYS A 188 6.85 9.99 -19.26
N GLY A 189 7.00 10.04 -17.94
CA GLY A 189 7.46 8.91 -17.14
C GLY A 189 8.98 8.74 -17.13
N LYS A 190 9.75 9.69 -17.65
CA LYS A 190 11.22 9.63 -17.57
C LYS A 190 11.69 10.11 -16.22
N LEU A 191 12.64 9.38 -15.63
CA LEU A 191 13.20 9.71 -14.32
C LEU A 191 13.93 11.06 -14.34
N LEU A 192 13.52 11.95 -13.44
CA LEU A 192 14.19 13.21 -13.14
C LEU A 192 15.20 13.01 -12.00
N TRP A 193 14.73 12.54 -10.85
CA TRP A 193 15.56 12.21 -9.69
C TRP A 193 15.00 11.02 -8.92
N SER A 194 15.87 10.33 -8.18
CA SER A 194 15.49 9.34 -7.16
C SER A 194 16.22 9.63 -5.85
N LEU A 195 15.58 9.29 -4.74
CA LEU A 195 16.08 9.42 -3.39
C LEU A 195 15.99 8.05 -2.69
N ASP A 196 17.15 7.57 -2.28
CA ASP A 196 17.29 6.30 -1.56
C ASP A 196 16.76 6.40 -0.12
N GLY A 197 16.06 5.36 0.31
CA GLY A 197 15.42 5.29 1.61
C GLY A 197 14.17 4.42 1.59
N ILE A 198 13.56 4.23 2.76
CA ILE A 198 12.28 3.52 2.88
C ILE A 198 11.18 4.56 3.13
N PHE A 199 10.39 4.84 2.09
CA PHE A 199 9.31 5.83 2.07
C PHE A 199 7.97 5.14 1.88
N SER A 200 7.05 5.24 2.84
CA SER A 200 5.81 4.47 2.84
C SER A 200 4.55 5.34 2.85
N HIS A 201 3.43 4.76 2.43
CA HIS A 201 2.10 5.38 2.41
C HIS A 201 1.99 6.74 1.71
N SER A 202 1.85 7.83 2.47
CA SER A 202 1.54 9.16 1.92
C SER A 202 2.74 9.86 1.28
N THR A 203 2.49 10.75 0.32
CA THR A 203 3.48 11.72 -0.18
C THR A 203 2.73 13.02 -0.39
N GLU A 204 2.80 13.94 0.57
CA GLU A 204 2.06 15.20 0.54
C GLU A 204 2.96 16.40 0.23
N LEU A 205 2.38 17.41 -0.44
CA LEU A 205 3.07 18.67 -0.71
C LEU A 205 2.84 19.65 0.44
N GLY A 206 3.91 20.21 0.98
CA GLY A 206 3.87 21.28 1.98
C GLY A 206 3.68 22.68 1.37
N PRO A 207 3.33 23.69 2.18
CA PRO A 207 3.12 25.06 1.73
C PRO A 207 4.38 25.78 1.24
N ASP A 208 5.56 25.22 1.52
CA ASP A 208 6.88 25.68 1.06
C ASP A 208 7.40 24.90 -0.16
N GLY A 209 6.60 23.97 -0.70
CA GLY A 209 6.94 23.12 -1.82
C GLY A 209 7.75 21.88 -1.43
N ASP A 210 8.20 21.74 -0.19
CA ASP A 210 8.82 20.51 0.27
C ASP A 210 7.77 19.39 0.38
N LEU A 211 8.21 18.15 0.22
CA LEU A 211 7.41 16.95 0.34
C LEU A 211 7.48 16.40 1.77
N TRP A 212 6.35 15.94 2.28
CA TRP A 212 6.22 15.25 3.56
C TRP A 212 5.83 13.81 3.31
N VAL A 213 6.67 12.88 3.78
CA VAL A 213 6.58 11.45 3.44
C VAL A 213 6.90 10.62 4.68
N PRO A 214 6.07 9.63 5.07
CA PRO A 214 6.43 8.67 6.08
C PRO A 214 7.70 7.92 5.68
N TYR A 215 8.66 7.87 6.60
CA TYR A 215 9.96 7.26 6.40
C TYR A 215 10.19 6.17 7.43
N ARG A 216 10.90 5.11 7.06
CA ARG A 216 11.38 4.09 7.98
C ARG A 216 12.90 4.04 7.95
N TYR A 217 13.53 4.03 9.11
CA TYR A 217 14.97 3.82 9.18
C TYR A 217 15.34 2.41 8.67
N PRO A 218 16.27 2.30 7.70
CA PRO A 218 16.73 1.00 7.18
C PRO A 218 17.38 0.12 8.24
N VAL A 219 18.02 0.77 9.21
CA VAL A 219 18.56 0.18 10.43
C VAL A 219 17.92 0.95 11.58
N PRO A 220 17.12 0.27 12.44
CA PRO A 220 16.49 0.92 13.58
C PRO A 220 17.48 1.66 14.47
N ARG A 221 17.10 2.84 14.93
CA ARG A 221 17.85 3.64 15.90
C ARG A 221 17.37 3.43 17.33
N GLU A 222 16.24 2.75 17.53
CA GLU A 222 15.74 2.44 18.86
C GLU A 222 16.66 1.44 19.57
N PRO A 223 17.15 1.75 20.79
CA PRO A 223 18.07 0.85 21.50
C PRO A 223 17.40 -0.50 21.86
N GLY A 224 18.12 -1.59 21.65
CA GLY A 224 17.72 -2.93 22.12
C GLY A 224 16.59 -3.60 21.32
N VAL A 225 16.15 -3.02 20.20
CA VAL A 225 15.15 -3.65 19.32
C VAL A 225 15.82 -4.58 18.30
N LYS A 226 15.02 -5.46 17.69
CA LYS A 226 15.49 -6.33 16.60
C LYS A 226 15.79 -5.51 15.33
N PRO A 227 16.69 -5.98 14.44
CA PRO A 227 17.02 -5.29 13.18
C PRO A 227 15.83 -5.05 12.25
N ASP A 228 14.74 -5.81 12.41
CA ASP A 228 13.53 -5.74 11.61
C ASP A 228 12.45 -4.82 12.19
N PHE A 229 12.71 -4.11 13.30
CA PHE A 229 11.80 -3.13 13.89
C PHE A 229 11.43 -2.01 12.89
N TRP A 230 10.17 -1.58 12.90
CA TRP A 230 9.67 -0.49 12.07
C TRP A 230 9.84 0.83 12.82
N ASP A 231 11.03 1.40 12.67
CA ASP A 231 11.39 2.68 13.24
C ASP A 231 10.94 3.82 12.31
N ASP A 232 9.65 4.14 12.42
CA ASP A 232 8.98 5.14 11.60
C ASP A 232 9.37 6.57 11.99
N ALA A 233 9.36 7.45 11.00
CA ALA A 233 9.73 8.85 11.11
C ALA A 233 8.97 9.73 10.10
N VAL A 234 8.91 11.02 10.40
CA VAL A 234 8.45 12.07 9.50
C VAL A 234 9.66 12.52 8.67
N ALA A 235 9.63 12.33 7.35
CA ALA A 235 10.66 12.87 6.46
C ALA A 235 10.18 14.11 5.70
N ARG A 236 11.07 15.10 5.64
CA ARG A 236 10.93 16.31 4.83
C ARG A 236 11.91 16.24 3.67
N VAL A 237 11.42 16.27 2.43
CA VAL A 237 12.22 16.12 1.21
C VAL A 237 12.04 17.35 0.32
N SER A 238 13.13 17.87 -0.25
CA SER A 238 13.04 19.02 -1.15
C SER A 238 12.44 18.67 -2.53
N PRO A 239 11.93 19.65 -3.30
CA PRO A 239 11.46 19.43 -4.67
C PRO A 239 12.51 18.80 -5.61
N GLU A 240 13.80 19.00 -5.29
CA GLU A 240 14.97 18.48 -6.01
C GLU A 240 15.38 17.07 -5.56
N GLY A 241 14.60 16.43 -4.67
CA GLY A 241 14.86 15.06 -4.21
C GLY A 241 15.94 14.95 -3.14
N ARG A 242 16.10 15.96 -2.28
CA ARG A 242 17.06 15.91 -1.16
C ARG A 242 16.35 15.75 0.17
N LEU A 243 16.77 14.77 0.96
CA LEU A 243 16.32 14.60 2.34
C LEU A 243 16.83 15.77 3.20
N ARG A 244 15.92 16.61 3.69
CA ARG A 244 16.26 17.78 4.53
C ARG A 244 16.28 17.44 6.01
N ASN A 245 15.28 16.69 6.46
CA ASN A 245 15.13 16.32 7.86
C ASN A 245 14.38 14.99 7.97
N VAL A 246 14.69 14.23 9.02
CA VAL A 246 13.96 13.04 9.43
C VAL A 246 13.82 13.08 10.94
N ASP A 247 12.59 12.96 11.41
CA ASP A 247 12.26 13.03 12.83
C ASP A 247 11.48 11.79 13.27
N ARG A 248 12.06 11.00 14.18
CA ARG A 248 11.54 9.69 14.58
C ARG A 248 10.25 9.83 15.37
N ILE A 249 9.27 8.99 15.09
CA ILE A 249 8.02 8.96 15.85
C ILE A 249 8.29 8.64 17.33
N ALA A 250 9.20 7.71 17.63
CA ALA A 250 9.60 7.40 18.99
C ALA A 250 10.11 8.66 19.74
N ASP A 251 10.97 9.46 19.12
CA ASP A 251 11.57 10.66 19.72
C ASP A 251 10.55 11.82 19.80
N ILE A 252 9.68 11.96 18.80
CA ILE A 252 8.55 12.90 18.81
C ILE A 252 7.64 12.61 20.01
N LEU A 253 7.26 11.34 20.22
CA LEU A 253 6.40 10.97 21.35
C LEU A 253 7.13 11.13 22.69
N GLU A 254 8.41 10.78 22.77
CA GLU A 254 9.21 10.89 24.00
C GLU A 254 9.30 12.33 24.51
N ARG A 255 9.76 13.27 23.67
CA ARG A 255 9.94 14.68 24.07
C ARG A 255 8.64 15.42 24.36
N ASN A 256 7.50 14.88 23.89
CA ASN A 256 6.17 15.40 24.17
C ASN A 256 5.47 14.69 25.35
N GLY A 257 6.19 13.84 26.11
CA GLY A 257 5.65 13.13 27.27
C GLY A 257 4.65 12.02 26.94
N LEU A 258 4.63 11.55 25.69
CA LEU A 258 3.71 10.54 25.16
C LEU A 258 4.35 9.15 24.98
N ALA A 259 5.58 8.94 25.47
CA ALA A 259 6.31 7.67 25.37
C ALA A 259 5.49 6.46 25.86
N LYS A 260 4.70 6.65 26.93
CA LYS A 260 3.85 5.60 27.51
C LYS A 260 2.86 4.99 26.52
N LEU A 261 2.45 5.74 25.48
CA LEU A 261 1.50 5.26 24.47
C LEU A 261 1.99 4.01 23.74
N TRP A 262 3.31 3.84 23.60
CA TRP A 262 3.91 2.69 22.93
C TRP A 262 4.85 1.88 23.84
N ARG A 263 5.64 2.53 24.72
CA ARG A 263 6.54 1.84 25.67
C ARG A 263 5.78 1.07 26.76
N GLY A 264 4.53 1.43 27.02
CA GLY A 264 3.67 0.73 27.99
C GLY A 264 2.97 -0.51 27.43
N ARG A 265 3.33 -0.96 26.23
CA ARG A 265 2.70 -2.09 25.54
C ARG A 265 3.70 -3.23 25.33
N PRO A 266 3.24 -4.49 25.14
CA PRO A 266 4.11 -5.57 24.71
C PRO A 266 4.89 -5.20 23.45
N TYR A 267 6.12 -5.71 23.33
CA TYR A 267 6.94 -5.51 22.15
C TYR A 267 6.23 -6.02 20.90
N VAL A 268 6.20 -5.17 19.88
CA VAL A 268 5.75 -5.51 18.53
C VAL A 268 6.75 -4.95 17.53
N GLN A 269 6.90 -5.62 16.38
CA GLN A 269 7.82 -5.18 15.33
C GLN A 269 7.44 -3.80 14.78
N ASP A 270 6.15 -3.50 14.73
CA ASP A 270 5.59 -2.29 14.13
C ASP A 270 4.65 -1.58 15.12
N PRO A 271 5.18 -0.75 16.04
CA PRO A 271 4.35 -0.13 17.08
C PRO A 271 3.63 1.14 16.61
N PHE A 272 4.09 1.79 15.54
CA PHE A 272 3.61 3.10 15.11
C PHE A 272 2.76 2.99 13.85
N HIS A 273 3.35 2.50 12.77
CA HIS A 273 2.76 2.44 11.44
C HIS A 273 2.24 3.82 11.00
N LEU A 274 3.16 4.78 10.90
CA LEU A 274 2.86 6.11 10.37
C LEU A 274 2.44 5.97 8.91
N ASN A 275 1.19 6.32 8.61
CA ASN A 275 0.64 6.16 7.26
C ASN A 275 0.32 7.49 6.58
N ASP A 276 0.00 8.53 7.33
CA ASP A 276 -0.36 9.80 6.75
C ASP A 276 0.30 10.98 7.46
N ILE A 277 0.77 11.94 6.66
CA ILE A 277 1.32 13.21 7.11
C ILE A 277 0.64 14.29 6.28
N GLN A 278 -0.43 14.88 6.81
CA GLN A 278 -1.21 15.91 6.14
C GLN A 278 -0.73 17.31 6.56
N PRO A 279 -0.06 18.08 5.67
CA PRO A 279 0.39 19.43 5.99
C PRO A 279 -0.79 20.41 6.01
N ALA A 280 -0.74 21.37 6.93
CA ALA A 280 -1.63 22.53 6.95
C ALA A 280 -1.17 23.56 5.92
N MET A 281 -1.98 23.76 4.88
CA MET A 281 -1.69 24.71 3.79
C MET A 281 -2.00 26.17 4.15
N ALA A 282 -2.73 26.39 5.23
CA ALA A 282 -3.08 27.70 5.78
C ALA A 282 -3.13 27.66 7.31
N ASP A 283 -3.15 28.84 7.92
CA ASP A 283 -3.41 28.97 9.36
C ASP A 283 -4.83 28.52 9.68
N GLY A 284 -4.96 27.80 10.79
CA GLY A 284 -6.22 27.48 11.41
C GLY A 284 -6.32 28.09 12.81
N ARG A 285 -7.40 27.78 13.51
CA ARG A 285 -7.59 28.16 14.91
C ARG A 285 -6.65 27.41 15.86
N PHE A 286 -6.26 26.18 15.52
CA PHE A 286 -5.44 25.30 16.36
C PHE A 286 -4.02 25.07 15.82
N TRP A 287 -3.76 25.44 14.58
CA TRP A 287 -2.50 25.19 13.89
C TRP A 287 -2.07 26.38 13.05
N LYS A 288 -0.80 26.38 12.67
CA LYS A 288 -0.21 27.31 11.73
C LYS A 288 0.09 26.62 10.42
N LYS A 289 0.16 27.41 9.34
CA LYS A 289 0.62 26.93 8.05
C LYS A 289 1.97 26.21 8.22
N GLY A 290 2.05 24.96 7.76
CA GLY A 290 3.23 24.10 7.88
C GLY A 290 3.25 23.18 9.10
N ASP A 291 2.30 23.30 10.03
CA ASP A 291 2.04 22.23 11.01
C ASP A 291 1.48 21.00 10.29
N LEU A 292 1.64 19.81 10.89
CA LEU A 292 1.35 18.52 10.27
C LEU A 292 0.34 17.74 11.11
N PHE A 293 -0.68 17.17 10.50
CA PHE A 293 -1.45 16.09 11.11
C PHE A 293 -0.80 14.74 10.80
N LEU A 294 -0.41 14.02 11.84
CA LEU A 294 0.20 12.70 11.76
C LEU A 294 -0.86 11.63 12.07
N SER A 295 -1.01 10.66 11.18
CA SER A 295 -1.84 9.47 11.42
C SER A 295 -0.99 8.26 11.75
N ILE A 296 -1.03 7.86 13.02
CA ILE A 296 -0.24 6.76 13.58
C ILE A 296 -1.20 5.59 13.83
N ARG A 297 -1.25 4.68 12.85
CA ARG A 297 -2.29 3.65 12.73
C ARG A 297 -2.34 2.70 13.91
N ASN A 298 -1.20 2.15 14.32
CA ASN A 298 -1.17 1.06 15.30
C ASN A 298 -1.41 1.54 16.74
N LEU A 299 -1.30 2.86 16.97
CA LEU A 299 -1.72 3.50 18.21
C LEU A 299 -3.16 4.04 18.15
N SER A 300 -3.79 3.99 16.98
CA SER A 300 -5.04 4.70 16.67
C SER A 300 -5.00 6.17 17.07
N LEU A 301 -3.86 6.80 16.84
CA LEU A 301 -3.51 8.14 17.31
C LEU A 301 -3.45 9.11 16.12
N ILE A 302 -4.13 10.24 16.25
CA ILE A 302 -3.87 11.42 15.42
C ILE A 302 -3.18 12.46 16.29
N ALA A 303 -2.12 13.08 15.76
CA ALA A 303 -1.38 14.14 16.44
C ALA A 303 -1.17 15.34 15.50
N LEU A 304 -1.44 16.55 16.00
CA LEU A 304 -1.05 17.80 15.38
C LEU A 304 0.36 18.15 15.85
N TYR A 305 1.32 18.05 14.93
CA TYR A 305 2.74 18.19 15.16
C TYR A 305 3.28 19.47 14.52
N ARG A 306 4.09 20.25 15.24
CA ARG A 306 4.79 21.43 14.74
C ARG A 306 6.27 21.13 14.52
N PRO A 307 6.72 20.92 13.28
CA PRO A 307 8.12 20.57 13.00
C PRO A 307 9.12 21.64 13.45
N ALA A 308 8.72 22.92 13.42
CA ALA A 308 9.59 24.04 13.77
C ALA A 308 10.00 24.07 15.26
N THR A 309 9.16 23.55 16.16
CA THR A 309 9.43 23.50 17.61
C THR A 309 9.61 22.09 18.14
N GLY A 310 9.23 21.07 17.36
CA GLY A 310 9.26 19.68 17.81
C GLY A 310 8.09 19.29 18.72
N GLU A 311 7.07 20.15 18.84
CA GLU A 311 5.95 19.98 19.77
C GLU A 311 4.73 19.32 19.11
N ILE A 312 4.04 18.48 19.88
CA ILE A 312 2.67 18.04 19.59
C ILE A 312 1.72 19.03 20.26
N LEU A 313 1.02 19.82 19.45
CA LEU A 313 0.10 20.86 19.92
C LEU A 313 -1.24 20.28 20.39
N TRP A 314 -1.64 19.17 19.78
CA TRP A 314 -2.88 18.47 20.08
C TRP A 314 -2.75 17.01 19.67
N TRP A 315 -3.41 16.10 20.37
CA TRP A 315 -3.51 14.71 19.96
C TRP A 315 -4.77 14.04 20.51
N LYS A 316 -5.19 12.96 19.86
CA LYS A 316 -6.32 12.15 20.31
C LYS A 316 -6.17 10.70 19.87
N ILE A 317 -6.54 9.79 20.76
CA ILE A 317 -6.74 8.37 20.44
C ILE A 317 -8.24 8.12 20.28
N GLY A 318 -8.64 7.60 19.12
CA GLY A 318 -10.04 7.27 18.84
C GLY A 318 -10.97 8.49 18.68
N PRO A 319 -12.24 8.28 18.29
CA PRO A 319 -12.97 7.00 18.26
C PRO A 319 -12.70 6.13 17.02
N TRP A 320 -11.76 6.52 16.17
CA TRP A 320 -11.21 5.72 15.08
C TRP A 320 -10.32 4.57 15.56
N ARG A 321 -10.12 3.56 14.70
CA ARG A 321 -9.34 2.34 14.93
C ARG A 321 -8.56 1.97 13.69
N PHE A 322 -7.24 1.93 13.81
CA PHE A 322 -6.33 1.60 12.70
C PHE A 322 -6.57 2.46 11.45
N GLN A 323 -6.87 3.73 11.68
CA GLN A 323 -7.23 4.72 10.68
C GLN A 323 -6.11 5.00 9.68
N HIS A 324 -6.50 5.48 8.52
CA HIS A 324 -5.64 6.08 7.50
C HIS A 324 -6.20 7.46 7.16
N ASP A 325 -5.45 8.22 6.35
CA ASP A 325 -5.88 9.42 5.64
C ASP A 325 -6.59 10.48 6.50
N VAL A 326 -5.88 11.57 6.77
CA VAL A 326 -6.42 12.76 7.41
C VAL A 326 -6.57 13.84 6.36
N SER A 327 -7.70 14.53 6.34
CA SER A 327 -7.85 15.74 5.52
C SER A 327 -8.29 16.91 6.38
N ILE A 328 -7.70 18.08 6.14
CA ILE A 328 -8.12 19.32 6.79
C ILE A 328 -9.32 19.86 6.02
N LEU A 329 -10.43 20.12 6.71
CA LEU A 329 -11.69 20.55 6.09
C LEU A 329 -11.87 22.06 6.12
N ASP A 330 -11.41 22.69 7.20
CA ASP A 330 -11.44 24.12 7.44
C ASP A 330 -10.47 24.46 8.59
N ASP A 331 -10.60 25.64 9.21
CA ASP A 331 -9.71 26.16 10.24
C ASP A 331 -9.79 25.44 11.60
N HIS A 332 -10.71 24.49 11.79
CA HIS A 332 -10.87 23.78 13.07
C HIS A 332 -11.30 22.32 12.96
N ARG A 333 -11.60 21.81 11.77
CA ARG A 333 -12.07 20.43 11.56
C ARG A 333 -11.15 19.63 10.65
N ILE A 334 -11.04 18.34 10.98
CA ILE A 334 -10.38 17.33 10.17
C ILE A 334 -11.32 16.16 9.86
N SER A 335 -11.16 15.53 8.70
CA SER A 335 -11.70 14.20 8.45
C SER A 335 -10.65 13.12 8.70
N VAL A 336 -11.10 11.93 9.08
CA VAL A 336 -10.25 10.75 9.33
C VAL A 336 -10.91 9.54 8.68
N PHE A 337 -10.20 8.84 7.79
CA PHE A 337 -10.64 7.57 7.23
C PHE A 337 -10.42 6.46 8.25
N ASP A 338 -11.48 6.11 8.96
CA ASP A 338 -11.45 5.07 9.98
C ASP A 338 -11.73 3.69 9.38
N ASN A 339 -10.68 2.87 9.32
CA ASN A 339 -10.80 1.48 8.90
C ASN A 339 -11.72 0.66 9.81
N ASN A 340 -11.89 1.07 11.07
CA ASN A 340 -12.80 0.43 11.99
C ASN A 340 -12.46 -1.06 12.20
N THR A 341 -11.18 -1.42 12.11
CA THR A 341 -10.69 -2.80 12.07
C THR A 341 -10.54 -3.40 13.48
N LEU A 342 -10.93 -4.67 13.61
CA LEU A 342 -10.79 -5.49 14.82
C LEU A 342 -9.54 -6.37 14.71
N MET A 343 -8.35 -5.77 14.88
CA MET A 343 -7.08 -6.46 14.66
C MET A 343 -6.80 -7.57 15.70
N GLY A 344 -7.44 -7.52 16.87
CA GLY A 344 -7.30 -8.54 17.93
C GLY A 344 -8.27 -9.73 17.84
N TYR A 345 -9.07 -9.84 16.78
CA TYR A 345 -10.01 -10.95 16.59
C TYR A 345 -9.42 -12.00 15.63
N PRO A 346 -9.77 -13.29 15.77
CA PRO A 346 -9.45 -14.30 14.76
C PRO A 346 -9.93 -13.80 13.39
N ASP A 347 -9.04 -13.86 12.40
CA ASP A 347 -9.24 -13.44 11.01
C ASP A 347 -9.24 -11.93 10.71
N GLU A 348 -8.84 -11.05 11.65
CA GLU A 348 -8.69 -9.59 11.46
C GLU A 348 -9.74 -8.97 10.51
N ARG A 349 -10.83 -8.40 11.02
CA ARG A 349 -11.94 -7.95 10.16
C ARG A 349 -12.37 -6.51 10.41
N VAL A 350 -12.97 -5.88 9.40
CA VAL A 350 -13.68 -4.61 9.57
C VAL A 350 -14.90 -4.82 10.46
N ASN A 351 -15.12 -3.93 11.43
CA ASN A 351 -16.31 -3.95 12.28
C ASN A 351 -17.52 -3.38 11.53
N GLY A 352 -18.18 -4.20 10.70
CA GLY A 352 -19.28 -3.77 9.85
C GLY A 352 -18.75 -3.10 8.58
N HIS A 353 -18.58 -1.78 8.62
CA HIS A 353 -18.03 -0.97 7.51
C HIS A 353 -16.97 0.00 8.02
N ASN A 354 -16.13 0.52 7.11
CA ASN A 354 -15.26 1.66 7.41
C ASN A 354 -16.10 2.92 7.67
N ARG A 355 -15.49 3.98 8.18
CA ARG A 355 -16.17 5.26 8.44
C ARG A 355 -15.30 6.41 7.95
N LEU A 356 -15.93 7.49 7.49
CA LEU A 356 -15.26 8.76 7.27
C LEU A 356 -15.73 9.71 8.37
N LEU A 357 -14.92 9.83 9.42
CA LEU A 357 -15.26 10.60 10.61
C LEU A 357 -14.84 12.05 10.43
N VAL A 358 -15.61 12.99 10.99
CA VAL A 358 -15.24 14.40 11.09
C VAL A 358 -15.05 14.74 12.57
N HIS A 359 -13.86 15.22 12.92
CA HIS A 359 -13.54 15.70 14.25
C HIS A 359 -13.37 17.22 14.25
N ASP A 360 -14.05 17.87 15.19
CA ASP A 360 -13.96 19.30 15.44
C ASP A 360 -13.09 19.56 16.67
N LEU A 361 -11.96 20.24 16.47
CA LEU A 361 -11.00 20.54 17.53
C LEU A 361 -11.51 21.67 18.47
N SER A 362 -12.47 22.49 18.02
CA SER A 362 -13.11 23.53 18.84
C SER A 362 -14.09 22.95 19.85
N SER A 363 -14.96 22.04 19.41
CA SER A 363 -15.98 21.45 20.28
C SER A 363 -15.52 20.13 20.93
N GLY A 364 -14.48 19.50 20.38
CA GLY A 364 -14.06 18.15 20.76
C GLY A 364 -15.01 17.04 20.26
N ALA A 365 -16.03 17.39 19.48
CA ALA A 365 -17.03 16.45 18.98
C ALA A 365 -16.50 15.64 17.77
N THR A 366 -17.01 14.43 17.61
CA THR A 366 -16.79 13.62 16.41
C THR A 366 -18.13 13.18 15.84
N SER A 367 -18.29 13.33 14.53
CA SER A 367 -19.48 12.91 13.79
C SER A 367 -19.10 11.99 12.62
N SER A 368 -20.08 11.30 12.03
CA SER A 368 -19.88 10.43 10.87
C SER A 368 -20.89 10.77 9.77
N PRO A 369 -20.72 11.90 9.04
CA PRO A 369 -21.72 12.39 8.10
C PRO A 369 -22.10 11.40 6.99
N TRP A 370 -21.14 10.57 6.57
CA TRP A 370 -21.30 9.57 5.50
C TRP A 370 -21.61 8.15 6.01
N GLU A 371 -21.96 7.97 7.29
CA GLU A 371 -22.19 6.63 7.89
C GLU A 371 -23.18 5.79 7.07
N ARG A 372 -24.32 6.37 6.72
CA ARG A 372 -25.35 5.70 5.91
C ARG A 372 -24.82 5.31 4.53
N GLY A 373 -24.04 6.19 3.90
CA GLY A 373 -23.45 5.90 2.60
C GLY A 373 -22.42 4.77 2.63
N PHE A 374 -21.56 4.72 3.65
CA PHE A 374 -20.61 3.62 3.85
C PHE A 374 -21.32 2.29 4.07
N ALA A 375 -22.37 2.28 4.90
CA ALA A 375 -23.19 1.09 5.14
C ALA A 375 -23.91 0.62 3.87
N ALA A 376 -24.58 1.53 3.16
CA ALA A 376 -25.34 1.21 1.94
C ALA A 376 -24.46 0.63 0.83
N ASN A 377 -23.22 1.11 0.71
CA ASN A 377 -22.25 0.66 -0.29
C ASN A 377 -21.31 -0.45 0.19
N ARG A 378 -21.49 -0.91 1.44
CA ARG A 378 -20.68 -1.96 2.09
C ARG A 378 -19.17 -1.70 1.96
N ILE A 379 -18.74 -0.48 2.26
CA ILE A 379 -17.33 -0.10 2.14
C ILE A 379 -16.55 -0.72 3.31
N ALA A 380 -15.62 -1.62 3.00
CA ALA A 380 -14.85 -2.39 3.97
C ALA A 380 -13.46 -2.80 3.42
N THR A 381 -12.48 -1.94 3.61
CA THR A 381 -11.03 -2.24 3.50
C THR A 381 -10.43 -2.32 4.90
N ARG A 382 -9.71 -3.40 5.22
CA ARG A 382 -9.17 -3.66 6.57
C ARG A 382 -7.95 -2.81 6.88
N ALA A 383 -7.17 -2.51 5.85
CA ALA A 383 -6.00 -1.64 5.88
C ALA A 383 -6.05 -0.70 4.67
N GLN A 384 -5.18 0.32 4.68
CA GLN A 384 -5.15 1.37 3.66
C GLN A 384 -6.51 2.08 3.54
N GLY A 385 -6.83 2.63 2.38
CA GLY A 385 -8.06 3.37 2.15
C GLY A 385 -7.88 4.87 2.33
N ARG A 386 -8.69 5.61 1.58
CA ARG A 386 -8.72 7.06 1.57
C ARG A 386 -10.15 7.55 1.53
N GLY A 387 -10.41 8.72 2.11
CA GLY A 387 -11.69 9.39 2.07
C GLY A 387 -11.49 10.88 1.93
N THR A 388 -11.85 11.43 0.77
CA THR A 388 -11.77 12.86 0.47
C THR A 388 -13.16 13.46 0.47
N PRO A 389 -13.56 14.22 1.52
CA PRO A 389 -14.74 15.06 1.47
C PRO A 389 -14.65 16.09 0.35
N LEU A 390 -15.74 16.31 -0.36
CA LEU A 390 -15.82 17.26 -1.47
C LEU A 390 -16.73 18.43 -1.10
N ALA A 391 -16.51 19.59 -1.74
CA ALA A 391 -17.20 20.85 -1.39
C ALA A 391 -18.73 20.77 -1.49
N ASN A 392 -19.28 19.88 -2.32
CA ASN A 392 -20.72 19.68 -2.48
C ASN A 392 -21.33 18.73 -1.42
N GLY A 393 -20.55 18.25 -0.46
CA GLY A 393 -20.96 17.30 0.58
C GLY A 393 -20.89 15.83 0.18
N ASP A 394 -20.59 15.50 -1.08
CA ASP A 394 -20.21 14.13 -1.44
C ASP A 394 -18.82 13.81 -0.85
N ALA A 395 -18.44 12.54 -0.88
CA ALA A 395 -17.06 12.12 -0.62
C ALA A 395 -16.59 11.18 -1.74
N MET A 396 -15.31 11.29 -2.10
CA MET A 396 -14.59 10.28 -2.88
C MET A 396 -13.92 9.31 -1.91
N ILE A 397 -14.14 8.01 -2.10
CA ILE A 397 -13.61 6.96 -1.23
C ILE A 397 -12.84 5.95 -2.06
N GLU A 398 -11.63 5.64 -1.62
CA GLU A 398 -10.88 4.49 -2.10
C GLU A 398 -10.99 3.33 -1.10
N GLU A 399 -11.60 2.24 -1.55
CA GLU A 399 -11.56 0.94 -0.88
C GLU A 399 -10.37 0.15 -1.44
N THR A 400 -9.18 0.49 -0.94
CA THR A 400 -7.89 0.13 -1.55
C THR A 400 -7.74 -1.37 -1.81
N GLU A 401 -7.97 -2.22 -0.80
CA GLU A 401 -7.78 -3.68 -0.95
C GLU A 401 -8.67 -4.26 -2.05
N GLN A 402 -9.91 -3.77 -2.20
CA GLN A 402 -10.87 -4.27 -3.19
C GLN A 402 -10.79 -3.57 -4.55
N GLY A 403 -9.86 -2.63 -4.71
CA GLY A 403 -9.63 -1.93 -5.96
C GLY A 403 -10.84 -1.10 -6.43
N ARG A 404 -11.61 -0.52 -5.50
CA ARG A 404 -12.81 0.26 -5.81
C ARG A 404 -12.60 1.71 -5.41
N LEU A 405 -12.81 2.63 -6.35
CA LEU A 405 -12.92 4.07 -6.09
C LEU A 405 -14.37 4.47 -6.33
N VAL A 406 -14.97 5.24 -5.43
CA VAL A 406 -16.39 5.63 -5.51
C VAL A 406 -16.58 7.07 -5.06
N ARG A 407 -17.37 7.86 -5.79
CA ARG A 407 -17.93 9.11 -5.27
C ARG A 407 -19.38 8.88 -4.89
N MET A 408 -19.74 9.24 -3.66
CA MET A 408 -21.11 9.06 -3.16
C MET A 408 -21.56 10.22 -2.29
N SER A 409 -22.86 10.43 -2.26
CA SER A 409 -23.52 11.32 -1.29
C SER A 409 -23.46 10.76 0.14
N PRO A 410 -23.72 11.59 1.17
CA PRO A 410 -23.85 11.13 2.56
C PRO A 410 -24.87 10.00 2.76
N GLN A 411 -25.93 9.98 1.95
CA GLN A 411 -27.00 8.97 1.99
C GLN A 411 -26.65 7.70 1.21
N GLY A 412 -25.54 7.67 0.47
CA GLY A 412 -25.06 6.51 -0.26
C GLY A 412 -25.43 6.43 -1.73
N ALA A 413 -26.12 7.43 -2.29
CA ALA A 413 -26.30 7.51 -3.72
C ALA A 413 -24.94 7.66 -4.42
N VAL A 414 -24.58 6.66 -5.23
CA VAL A 414 -23.32 6.62 -5.97
C VAL A 414 -23.43 7.52 -7.19
N ARG A 415 -22.50 8.48 -7.30
CA ARG A 415 -22.36 9.38 -8.45
C ARG A 415 -21.60 8.71 -9.58
N TRP A 416 -20.50 8.06 -9.22
CA TRP A 416 -19.70 7.26 -10.11
C TRP A 416 -18.84 6.28 -9.32
N ARG A 417 -18.36 5.24 -9.99
CA ARG A 417 -17.40 4.27 -9.47
C ARG A 417 -16.38 3.90 -10.52
N TYR A 418 -15.16 3.63 -10.09
CA TYR A 418 -14.12 2.97 -10.85
C TYR A 418 -13.77 1.64 -10.18
N ILE A 419 -13.65 0.60 -10.99
CA ILE A 419 -13.33 -0.77 -10.56
C ILE A 419 -12.03 -1.21 -11.21
N SER A 420 -11.03 -1.50 -10.38
CA SER A 420 -9.78 -2.14 -10.78
C SER A 420 -9.98 -3.66 -10.78
N ALA A 421 -10.26 -4.21 -11.95
CA ALA A 421 -10.46 -5.65 -12.14
C ALA A 421 -9.95 -6.10 -13.51
N ASP A 422 -9.54 -7.36 -13.61
CA ASP A 422 -9.18 -7.98 -14.88
C ASP A 422 -10.42 -8.46 -15.66
N SER A 423 -10.21 -9.08 -16.82
CA SER A 423 -11.29 -9.62 -17.66
C SER A 423 -12.06 -10.78 -17.03
N ALA A 424 -11.55 -11.38 -15.97
CA ALA A 424 -12.23 -12.40 -15.18
C ALA A 424 -12.89 -11.81 -13.91
N GLU A 425 -12.98 -10.47 -13.85
CA GLU A 425 -13.56 -9.69 -12.75
C GLU A 425 -12.84 -9.90 -11.41
N ARG A 426 -11.57 -10.31 -11.45
CA ARG A 426 -10.74 -10.44 -10.25
C ARG A 426 -10.23 -9.06 -9.85
N ARG A 427 -10.49 -8.66 -8.60
CA ARG A 427 -10.11 -7.36 -8.06
C ARG A 427 -8.61 -7.23 -7.88
N MET A 428 -8.07 -6.09 -8.27
CA MET A 428 -6.67 -5.72 -8.05
C MET A 428 -6.62 -4.45 -7.21
N ALA A 429 -5.90 -4.50 -6.09
CA ALA A 429 -5.84 -3.38 -5.15
C ALA A 429 -5.34 -2.09 -5.83
N LEU A 430 -5.93 -0.97 -5.43
CA LEU A 430 -5.46 0.37 -5.80
C LEU A 430 -4.31 0.81 -4.90
N SER A 431 -3.80 2.01 -5.14
CA SER A 431 -2.60 2.52 -4.48
C SER A 431 -2.73 4.02 -4.19
N TRP A 432 -3.81 4.40 -3.50
CA TRP A 432 -4.06 5.74 -2.97
C TRP A 432 -4.27 6.81 -4.04
N ALA A 433 -5.48 6.84 -4.58
CA ALA A 433 -5.92 7.82 -5.56
C ALA A 433 -6.08 9.23 -4.98
N ARG A 434 -5.94 10.23 -5.84
CA ARG A 434 -6.25 11.64 -5.54
C ARG A 434 -7.40 12.16 -6.38
N TYR A 435 -8.25 12.98 -5.77
CA TYR A 435 -9.15 13.86 -6.51
C TYR A 435 -8.39 15.13 -6.86
N LEU A 436 -8.52 15.59 -8.11
CA LEU A 436 -7.94 16.84 -8.58
C LEU A 436 -9.07 17.78 -9.02
N ASP A 437 -9.13 18.96 -8.41
CA ASP A 437 -10.10 20.00 -8.75
C ASP A 437 -9.54 20.86 -9.89
N PRO A 438 -10.25 21.04 -11.01
CA PRO A 438 -9.74 21.83 -12.13
C PRO A 438 -9.45 23.29 -11.78
N THR A 439 -10.07 23.82 -10.72
CA THR A 439 -9.88 25.19 -10.23
C THR A 439 -8.54 25.34 -9.52
N THR A 440 -8.16 24.37 -8.69
CA THR A 440 -6.91 24.43 -7.90
C THR A 440 -5.76 23.73 -8.60
N ASP A 441 -6.02 22.62 -9.28
CA ASP A 441 -5.03 21.73 -9.91
C ASP A 441 -4.95 21.92 -11.43
N GLY A 442 -5.73 22.83 -12.00
CA GLY A 442 -5.81 23.13 -13.43
C GLY A 442 -4.45 23.29 -14.13
N PRO A 443 -3.49 24.06 -13.58
CA PRO A 443 -2.15 24.17 -14.16
C PRO A 443 -1.43 22.82 -14.30
N ALA A 444 -1.49 21.97 -13.26
CA ALA A 444 -0.84 20.66 -13.23
C ALA A 444 -1.49 19.68 -14.22
N ILE A 445 -2.84 19.68 -14.27
CA ILE A 445 -3.64 18.92 -15.23
C ILE A 445 -3.27 19.33 -16.67
N GLN A 446 -3.25 20.63 -16.95
CA GLN A 446 -2.99 21.14 -18.29
C GLN A 446 -1.56 20.89 -18.75
N ALA A 447 -0.57 21.09 -17.88
CA ALA A 447 0.83 20.79 -18.15
C ALA A 447 1.02 19.31 -18.54
N THR A 448 0.35 18.42 -17.82
CA THR A 448 0.35 16.98 -18.09
C THR A 448 -0.29 16.63 -19.43
N VAL A 449 -1.51 17.12 -19.68
CA VAL A 449 -2.28 16.80 -20.89
C VAL A 449 -1.58 17.32 -22.15
N ASN A 450 -0.91 18.48 -22.05
CA ASN A 450 -0.18 19.08 -23.16
C ASN A 450 1.24 18.52 -23.37
N ALA A 451 1.73 17.68 -22.44
CA ALA A 451 3.08 17.15 -22.54
C ALA A 451 3.23 16.23 -23.76
N LYS A 452 4.15 16.60 -24.65
CA LYS A 452 4.52 15.83 -25.84
C LYS A 452 5.61 14.82 -25.46
N CYS A 453 5.29 13.54 -25.56
CA CYS A 453 6.26 12.46 -25.39
C CYS A 453 6.69 11.97 -26.76
N SER A 454 8.00 11.96 -26.98
CA SER A 454 8.66 11.43 -28.17
C SER A 454 8.96 9.95 -28.03
#